data_AF-A0A7W1H5T4-F1
#
_entry.id   AF-A0A7W1H5T4-F1
#
_cell.length_a   1.000
_cell.length_b   1.000
_cell.length_c   1.000
_cell.angle_alpha   90.00
_cell.angle_beta   90.00
_cell.angle_gamma   90.00
#
_symmetry.space_group_name_H-M   'P 1'
#
loop_
_entity.id
_entity.type
_entity.pdbx_description
1 polymer ?
#
loop_
_entity_poly.entity_id
_entity_poly.type
_entity_poly.pdbx_seq_one_letter_code
_entity_poly.pdbx_strand_id
1 'polypeptide(L)'
;LAQHSDLDRFLISFGRDKGDEGKITEVSHGADWYVNQQYAGPRNFTRPKQWDAFIGHYRNDSPWIGSLRVVQRKGKLWLDGVMPLELMDVNTFKLADSPYNPEWIRFLDVVNGKSMHLKLSGEDYWRVDAK
;
A
#
# COMPACT_ATOMS: atom_id res chain seq x y z
N LEU A 1 14.13 -16.59 -0.06
CA LEU A 1 13.63 -15.56 0.88
C LEU A 1 13.97 -16.03 2.29
N ALA A 2 14.57 -15.18 3.11
CA ALA A 2 14.85 -15.53 4.51
C ALA A 2 13.52 -15.64 5.27
N GLN A 3 13.27 -16.76 5.94
CA GLN A 3 12.06 -16.98 6.74
C GLN A 3 12.28 -16.35 8.11
N HIS A 4 12.04 -15.05 8.22
CA HIS A 4 12.07 -14.30 9.47
C HIS A 4 10.67 -13.75 9.73
N SER A 5 10.10 -14.00 10.92
CA SER A 5 8.72 -13.60 11.26
C SER A 5 8.46 -12.11 11.05
N ASP A 6 9.48 -11.29 11.22
CA ASP A 6 9.33 -9.83 11.10
C ASP A 6 9.37 -9.34 9.65
N LEU A 7 9.72 -10.21 8.69
CA LEU A 7 9.89 -9.89 7.26
C LEU A 7 8.97 -10.72 6.35
N ASP A 8 8.07 -11.53 6.92
CA ASP A 8 7.20 -12.42 6.15
C ASP A 8 5.94 -11.73 5.60
N ARG A 9 5.67 -10.50 6.05
CA ARG A 9 4.43 -9.76 5.75
C ARG A 9 4.51 -8.92 4.49
N PHE A 10 5.66 -8.33 4.19
CA PHE A 10 5.84 -7.44 3.05
C PHE A 10 7.19 -7.67 2.38
N LEU A 11 7.25 -7.40 1.07
CA LEU A 11 8.54 -7.36 0.38
C LEU A 11 9.35 -6.13 0.81
N ILE A 12 10.67 -6.27 0.80
CA ILE A 12 11.59 -5.15 0.96
C ILE A 12 11.73 -4.44 -0.38
N SER A 13 11.44 -3.14 -0.42
CA SER A 13 11.59 -2.29 -1.60
C SER A 13 12.74 -1.30 -1.42
N PHE A 14 13.55 -1.12 -2.46
CA PHE A 14 14.67 -0.19 -2.48
C PHE A 14 14.37 1.00 -3.38
N GLY A 15 14.48 2.21 -2.83
CA GLY A 15 14.40 3.44 -3.62
C GLY A 15 15.80 4.02 -3.86
N ARG A 16 15.97 4.60 -5.04
CA ARG A 16 17.24 5.13 -5.55
C ARG A 16 17.13 6.62 -5.83
N ASP A 17 18.24 7.33 -5.71
CA ASP A 17 18.30 8.78 -5.95
C ASP A 17 18.11 9.18 -7.43
N LYS A 18 18.52 8.31 -8.36
CA LYS A 18 18.53 8.58 -9.80
C LYS A 18 18.06 7.36 -10.61
N GLY A 19 16.80 6.99 -10.47
CA GLY A 19 16.22 5.85 -11.19
C GLY A 19 16.99 4.54 -10.94
N ASP A 20 16.92 3.60 -11.88
CA ASP A 20 17.41 2.22 -11.66
C ASP A 20 18.94 2.12 -11.46
N GLU A 21 19.70 3.07 -12.01
CA GLU A 21 21.17 3.12 -11.89
C GLU A 21 21.66 3.91 -10.68
N GLY A 22 20.76 4.61 -9.98
CA GLY A 22 21.09 5.46 -8.85
C GLY A 22 21.56 4.68 -7.61
N LYS A 23 22.13 5.38 -6.63
CA LYS A 23 22.46 4.80 -5.34
C LYS A 23 21.19 4.53 -4.55
N ILE A 24 21.13 3.41 -3.86
CA ILE A 24 20.06 3.11 -2.91
C ILE A 24 20.15 4.14 -1.78
N THR A 25 19.08 4.90 -1.59
CA THR A 25 19.00 5.93 -0.54
C THR A 25 17.87 5.67 0.45
N GLU A 26 16.92 4.80 0.09
CA GLU A 26 15.80 4.43 0.94
C GLU A 26 15.45 2.95 0.87
N VAL A 27 14.92 2.43 1.97
CA VAL A 27 14.40 1.08 2.11
C VAL A 27 12.99 1.17 2.67
N SER A 28 12.08 0.35 2.15
CA SER A 28 10.72 0.26 2.68
C SER A 28 10.29 -1.18 2.93
N HIS A 29 9.49 -1.39 3.97
CA HIS A 29 8.89 -2.67 4.33
C HIS A 29 7.46 -2.40 4.83
N GLY A 30 6.45 -2.67 4.00
CA GLY A 30 5.08 -2.27 4.29
C GLY A 30 4.93 -0.75 4.46
N ALA A 31 4.46 -0.32 5.63
CA ALA A 31 4.32 1.09 5.99
C ALA A 31 5.67 1.74 6.40
N ASP A 32 6.64 0.93 6.81
CA ASP A 32 7.91 1.43 7.31
C ASP A 32 8.78 1.95 6.16
N TRP A 33 9.49 3.03 6.44
CA TRP A 33 10.35 3.71 5.49
C TRP A 33 11.58 4.26 6.20
N TYR A 34 12.75 3.89 5.69
CA TYR A 34 14.05 4.23 6.24
C TYR A 34 14.88 4.90 5.16
N VAL A 35 15.67 5.90 5.57
CA VAL A 35 16.56 6.66 4.69
C VAL A 35 17.97 6.67 5.25
N ASN A 36 18.96 6.70 4.36
CA ASN A 36 20.35 6.90 4.75
C ASN A 36 20.76 8.38 4.70
N GLN A 37 22.04 8.66 4.98
CA GLN A 37 22.60 10.02 4.97
C GLN A 37 22.60 10.69 3.59
N GLN A 38 22.47 9.92 2.51
CA GLN A 38 22.48 10.43 1.13
C GLN A 38 21.07 10.81 0.65
N TYR A 39 20.02 10.52 1.43
CA TYR A 39 18.66 10.89 1.08
C TYR A 39 18.44 12.40 1.18
N ALA A 40 18.16 13.03 0.05
CA ALA A 40 17.92 14.48 -0.08
C ALA A 40 16.44 14.83 -0.35
N GLY A 41 15.53 13.86 -0.29
CA GLY A 41 14.10 14.09 -0.58
C GLY A 41 13.30 14.62 0.61
N PRO A 42 11.98 14.84 0.40
CA PRO A 42 11.07 15.28 1.47
C PRO A 42 11.02 14.28 2.63
N ARG A 43 10.91 14.79 3.87
CA ARG A 43 10.73 13.96 5.08
C ARG A 43 9.36 14.11 5.72
N ASN A 44 8.61 15.13 5.31
CA ASN A 44 7.26 15.40 5.77
C ASN A 44 6.30 15.21 4.60
N PHE A 45 5.23 14.47 4.84
CA PHE A 45 4.24 14.14 3.82
C PHE A 45 2.85 14.38 4.40
N THR A 46 1.99 15.04 3.63
CA THR A 46 0.59 15.22 3.96
C THR A 46 -0.26 14.17 3.26
N ARG A 47 -1.41 13.86 3.85
CA ARG A 47 -2.44 13.02 3.23
C ARG A 47 -3.82 13.44 3.72
N PRO A 48 -4.88 13.14 2.96
CA PRO A 48 -6.25 13.23 3.47
C PRO A 48 -6.44 12.32 4.69
N LYS A 49 -6.96 12.86 5.81
CA LYS A 49 -7.22 12.09 7.05
C LYS A 49 -8.14 10.89 6.82
N GLN A 50 -9.08 11.00 5.89
CA GLN A 50 -10.01 9.91 5.56
C GLN A 50 -9.29 8.63 5.08
N TRP A 51 -8.06 8.74 4.56
CA TRP A 51 -7.27 7.57 4.13
C TRP A 51 -6.84 6.69 5.30
N ASP A 52 -6.86 7.18 6.54
CA ASP A 52 -6.59 6.35 7.71
C ASP A 52 -7.63 5.22 7.84
N ALA A 53 -8.86 5.43 7.35
CA ALA A 53 -9.89 4.41 7.31
C ALA A 53 -9.60 3.27 6.31
N PHE A 54 -8.73 3.51 5.33
CA PHE A 54 -8.43 2.57 4.24
C PHE A 54 -7.26 1.63 4.59
N ILE A 55 -6.46 1.97 5.61
CA ILE A 55 -5.30 1.17 6.04
C ILE A 55 -5.76 -0.08 6.77
N GLY A 56 -5.35 -1.27 6.32
CA GLY A 56 -5.80 -2.52 6.94
C GLY A 56 -5.43 -3.78 6.17
N HIS A 57 -5.85 -4.91 6.72
CA HIS A 57 -5.77 -6.23 6.08
C HIS A 57 -7.16 -6.61 5.60
N TYR A 58 -7.27 -6.94 4.32
CA TYR A 58 -8.50 -7.33 3.67
C TYR A 58 -8.35 -8.74 3.08
N ARG A 59 -9.39 -9.56 3.22
CA ARG A 59 -9.39 -10.96 2.79
C ARG A 59 -10.56 -11.21 1.85
N ASN A 60 -10.26 -11.88 0.74
CA ASN A 60 -11.27 -12.46 -0.12
C ASN A 60 -11.54 -13.90 0.37
N ASP A 61 -12.80 -14.33 0.31
CA ASP A 61 -13.20 -15.66 0.80
C ASP A 61 -12.78 -16.80 -0.16
N SER A 62 -12.37 -16.46 -1.39
CA SER A 62 -11.81 -17.40 -2.34
C SER A 62 -10.48 -17.97 -1.83
N PRO A 63 -10.32 -19.31 -1.82
CA PRO A 63 -9.08 -19.95 -1.38
C PRO A 63 -7.89 -19.67 -2.31
N TRP A 64 -8.14 -19.13 -3.51
CA TRP A 64 -7.12 -18.88 -4.53
C TRP A 64 -6.62 -17.43 -4.56
N ILE A 65 -7.46 -16.48 -4.14
CA ILE A 65 -7.14 -15.04 -4.17
C ILE A 65 -6.42 -14.63 -2.89
N GLY A 66 -6.89 -15.12 -1.74
CA GLY A 66 -6.22 -14.90 -0.46
C GLY A 66 -6.49 -13.51 0.13
N SER A 67 -5.43 -12.80 0.49
CA SER A 67 -5.55 -11.54 1.22
C SER A 67 -4.54 -10.51 0.76
N LEU A 68 -4.91 -9.25 0.94
CA LEU A 68 -4.09 -8.09 0.63
C LEU A 68 -4.05 -7.13 1.82
N ARG A 69 -3.05 -6.26 1.83
CA ARG A 69 -2.87 -5.22 2.85
C ARG A 69 -2.75 -3.86 2.20
N VAL A 70 -3.45 -2.88 2.77
CA VAL A 70 -3.31 -1.48 2.40
C VAL A 70 -2.52 -0.77 3.49
N VAL A 71 -1.41 -0.17 3.13
CA VAL A 71 -0.53 0.57 4.03
C VAL A 71 -0.35 2.01 3.57
N GLN A 72 0.00 2.88 4.49
CA GLN A 72 0.36 4.26 4.18
C GLN A 72 1.87 4.42 4.27
N ARG A 73 2.47 4.98 3.22
CA ARG A 73 3.89 5.31 3.18
C ARG A 73 4.11 6.55 2.34
N LYS A 74 4.91 7.51 2.84
CA LYS A 74 5.27 8.76 2.15
C LYS A 74 4.06 9.54 1.58
N GLY A 75 3.01 9.71 2.39
CA GLY A 75 1.78 10.43 1.99
C GLY A 75 0.89 9.71 0.97
N LYS A 76 1.21 8.47 0.57
CA LYS A 76 0.45 7.67 -0.38
C LYS A 76 -0.07 6.37 0.25
N LEU A 77 -1.10 5.78 -0.36
CA LEU A 77 -1.52 4.43 -0.08
C LEU A 77 -0.79 3.44 -0.99
N TRP A 78 -0.52 2.25 -0.47
CA TRP A 78 0.17 1.17 -1.15
C TRP A 78 -0.55 -0.15 -0.90
N LEU A 79 -0.73 -0.93 -1.96
CA LEU A 79 -1.20 -2.30 -1.90
C LEU A 79 0.00 -3.24 -1.71
N ASP A 80 -0.08 -4.07 -0.68
CA ASP A 80 0.96 -4.99 -0.19
C ASP A 80 2.35 -4.36 -0.03
N GLY A 81 2.37 -3.05 0.25
CA GLY A 81 3.60 -2.29 0.42
C GLY A 81 4.45 -2.09 -0.84
N VAL A 82 4.02 -2.57 -2.00
CA VAL A 82 4.81 -2.55 -3.25
C VAL A 82 4.10 -1.82 -4.39
N MET A 83 2.78 -1.89 -4.45
CA MET A 83 2.00 -1.31 -5.54
C MET A 83 1.42 0.04 -5.10
N PRO A 84 1.90 1.18 -5.64
CA PRO A 84 1.37 2.49 -5.26
C PRO A 84 -0.07 2.66 -5.77
N LEU A 85 -0.90 3.33 -4.97
CA LEU A 85 -2.26 3.68 -5.33
C LEU A 85 -2.38 5.18 -5.64
N GLU A 86 -2.99 5.51 -6.77
CA GLU A 86 -3.24 6.88 -7.18
C GLU A 86 -4.73 7.19 -7.18
N LEU A 87 -5.12 8.28 -6.50
CA LEU A 87 -6.51 8.69 -6.35
C LEU A 87 -7.11 8.99 -7.72
N MET A 88 -8.23 8.34 -8.05
CA MET A 88 -9.05 8.63 -9.21
C MET A 88 -10.29 9.44 -8.82
N ASP A 89 -10.87 9.10 -7.67
CA ASP A 89 -12.07 9.70 -7.09
C ASP A 89 -12.02 9.54 -5.56
N VAL A 90 -12.99 10.09 -4.81
CA VAL A 90 -13.00 10.21 -3.33
C VAL A 90 -12.44 8.98 -2.59
N ASN A 91 -12.89 7.77 -2.95
CA ASN A 91 -12.51 6.49 -2.35
C ASN A 91 -12.04 5.45 -3.37
N THR A 92 -11.78 5.86 -4.61
CA THR A 92 -11.38 4.97 -5.71
C THR A 92 -9.99 5.34 -6.19
N PHE A 93 -9.13 4.35 -6.36
CA PHE A 93 -7.74 4.51 -6.76
C PHE A 93 -7.41 3.56 -7.90
N LYS A 94 -6.49 3.96 -8.79
CA LYS A 94 -5.86 3.03 -9.73
C LYS A 94 -4.61 2.41 -9.12
N LEU A 95 -4.26 1.21 -9.59
CA LEU A 95 -2.94 0.62 -9.35
C LEU A 95 -1.94 1.32 -10.29
N ALA A 96 -0.91 1.96 -9.72
CA ALA A 96 -0.05 2.91 -10.43
C ALA A 96 1.35 2.34 -10.76
N ASP A 97 1.43 1.09 -11.18
CA ASP A 97 2.63 0.47 -11.76
C ASP A 97 2.84 0.85 -13.24
N SER A 98 1.76 1.16 -13.96
CA SER A 98 1.79 1.55 -15.38
C SER A 98 0.71 2.58 -15.71
N PRO A 99 0.97 3.53 -16.63
CA PRO A 99 -0.05 4.47 -17.11
C PRO A 99 -1.29 3.80 -17.74
N TYR A 100 -1.16 2.56 -18.20
CA TYR A 100 -2.21 1.82 -18.92
C TYR A 100 -2.88 0.74 -18.08
N ASN A 101 -2.59 0.67 -16.78
CA ASN A 101 -3.20 -0.33 -15.91
C ASN A 101 -4.70 -0.02 -15.74
N PRO A 102 -5.63 -0.92 -16.16
CA PRO A 102 -7.07 -0.71 -15.99
C PRO A 102 -7.57 -1.03 -14.57
N GLU A 103 -6.73 -1.65 -13.75
CA GLU A 103 -7.11 -2.15 -12.43
C GLU A 103 -7.33 -1.01 -11.43
N TRP A 104 -8.37 -1.17 -10.63
CA TRP A 104 -8.79 -0.17 -9.65
C TRP A 104 -9.18 -0.81 -8.33
N ILE A 105 -9.07 -0.02 -7.28
CA ILE A 105 -9.46 -0.38 -5.92
C ILE A 105 -10.42 0.67 -5.37
N ARG A 106 -11.52 0.22 -4.74
CA ARG A 106 -12.51 1.10 -4.12
C ARG A 106 -12.74 0.69 -2.68
N PHE A 107 -12.68 1.67 -1.77
CA PHE A 107 -12.95 1.47 -0.35
C PHE A 107 -14.42 1.77 -0.03
N LEU A 108 -15.09 0.83 0.62
CA LEU A 108 -16.51 0.87 0.91
C LEU A 108 -16.75 0.70 2.42
N ASP A 109 -17.99 0.94 2.85
CA ASP A 109 -18.52 0.59 4.17
C ASP A 109 -17.63 1.06 5.34
N VAL A 110 -17.44 2.38 5.44
CA VAL A 110 -16.67 2.98 6.55
C VAL A 110 -17.51 2.97 7.82
N VAL A 111 -17.13 2.13 8.78
CA VAL A 111 -17.78 1.98 10.09
C VAL A 111 -16.73 2.26 11.18
N ASN A 112 -17.06 3.12 12.14
CA ASN A 112 -16.14 3.52 13.23
C ASN A 112 -14.74 3.96 12.72
N GLY A 113 -14.72 4.69 11.62
CA GLY A 113 -13.48 5.20 11.02
C GLY A 113 -12.62 4.15 10.31
N LYS A 114 -13.15 2.95 10.04
CA LYS A 114 -12.47 1.89 9.27
C LYS A 114 -13.35 1.42 8.12
N SER A 115 -12.80 1.36 6.91
CA SER A 115 -13.45 0.73 5.76
C SER A 115 -13.48 -0.78 5.98
N MET A 116 -14.68 -1.36 6.05
CA MET A 116 -14.89 -2.78 6.31
C MET A 116 -14.86 -3.62 5.04
N HIS A 117 -14.88 -2.99 3.88
CA HIS A 117 -15.05 -3.63 2.59
C HIS A 117 -14.22 -2.90 1.52
N LEU A 118 -13.57 -3.67 0.67
CA LEU A 118 -12.76 -3.21 -0.43
C LEU A 118 -13.13 -4.00 -1.68
N LYS A 119 -13.25 -3.32 -2.82
CA LYS A 119 -13.41 -3.97 -4.12
C LYS A 119 -12.16 -3.72 -4.96
N LEU A 120 -11.51 -4.79 -5.43
CA LEU A 120 -10.37 -4.74 -6.35
C LEU A 120 -10.80 -5.32 -7.69
N SER A 121 -10.96 -4.45 -8.69
CA SER A 121 -11.36 -4.79 -10.05
C SER A 121 -12.59 -5.72 -10.16
N GLY A 122 -13.54 -5.54 -9.24
CA GLY A 122 -14.76 -6.36 -9.17
C GLY A 122 -14.78 -7.36 -8.02
N GLU A 123 -13.63 -7.83 -7.55
CA GLU A 123 -13.51 -8.81 -6.47
C GLU A 123 -13.69 -8.16 -5.10
N ASP A 124 -14.51 -8.76 -4.24
CA ASP A 124 -14.82 -8.26 -2.90
C ASP A 124 -13.81 -8.79 -1.85
N TYR A 125 -13.40 -7.92 -0.95
CA TYR A 125 -12.52 -8.25 0.17
C TYR A 125 -13.06 -7.61 1.45
N TRP A 126 -13.15 -8.42 2.51
CA TRP A 126 -13.61 -7.98 3.82
C TRP A 126 -12.44 -7.66 4.71
N ARG A 127 -12.54 -6.56 5.47
CA ARG A 127 -11.54 -6.24 6.48
C ARG A 127 -11.55 -7.34 7.54
N VAL A 128 -10.35 -7.81 7.87
CA VAL A 128 -10.12 -8.74 8.97
C VAL A 128 -9.22 -8.09 10.00
N ASP A 129 -9.33 -8.55 11.25
CA ASP A 129 -8.44 -8.09 12.30
C ASP A 129 -7.00 -8.48 11.98
N ALA A 130 -6.09 -7.53 12.14
CA ALA A 130 -4.67 -7.77 11.94
C ALA A 130 -4.18 -8.76 13.01
N LYS A 131 -3.76 -9.95 12.59
CA LYS A 131 -2.86 -10.80 13.38
C LYS A 131 -1.43 -10.25 13.30
#